data_AF-A0A182SC44-F1
#
_entry.id   AF-A0A182SC44-F1
#
_cell.length_a   1.000
_cell.length_b   1.000
_cell.length_c   1.000
_cell.angle_alpha   90.00
_cell.angle_beta   90.00
_cell.angle_gamma   90.00
#
_symmetry.space_group_name_H-M   'P 1'
#
loop_
_entity.id
_entity.type
_entity.pdbx_description
1 polymer ?
#
loop_
_entity_poly.entity_id
_entity_poly.type
_entity_poly.pdbx_seq_one_letter_code
_entity_poly.pdbx_strand_id
1 'polypeptide(L)'
;MTSQRNGPSGISLSYMLAGHWPYWLPEKAEKHPDELLRARLNYYDSNKSLVEHDLFSLADGLEGRSTNPVSLLLDSLQHPCADLGMDLPSMVEYRYHPEKEVSVSARR
;
A
#
# COMPACT_ATOMS: atom_id res chain seq x y z
N MET A 1 -0.73 -9.68 -29.52
CA MET A 1 0.20 -9.04 -28.57
C MET A 1 -0.41 -7.74 -28.05
N THR A 2 -1.25 -7.81 -27.04
CA THR A 2 -1.68 -6.64 -26.24
C THR A 2 -2.12 -7.17 -24.87
N SER A 3 -1.15 -7.61 -24.06
CA SER A 3 -1.42 -7.79 -22.64
C SER A 3 -1.52 -6.40 -22.05
N GLN A 4 -2.76 -5.94 -21.89
CA GLN A 4 -3.08 -4.78 -21.07
C GLN A 4 -2.48 -5.06 -19.70
N ARG A 5 -1.27 -4.53 -19.45
CA ARG A 5 -0.67 -4.55 -18.13
C ARG A 5 -1.58 -3.67 -17.28
N ASN A 6 -2.56 -4.28 -16.63
CA ASN A 6 -2.97 -3.78 -15.33
C ASN A 6 -1.66 -3.54 -14.60
N GLY A 7 -1.32 -2.27 -14.34
CA GLY A 7 -0.15 -1.94 -13.55
C GLY A 7 -0.19 -2.70 -12.21
N PRO A 8 0.89 -2.69 -11.42
CA PRO A 8 0.88 -3.30 -10.07
C PRO A 8 -0.41 -2.94 -9.29
N SER A 9 -0.92 -1.72 -9.49
CA SER A 9 -2.20 -1.20 -8.99
C SER A 9 -3.44 -2.06 -9.26
N GLY A 10 -3.58 -2.66 -10.44
CA GLY A 10 -4.79 -3.43 -10.83
C GLY A 10 -4.81 -4.85 -10.27
N ILE A 11 -3.63 -5.45 -10.08
CA ILE A 11 -3.49 -6.74 -9.39
C ILE A 11 -3.72 -6.52 -7.88
N SER A 12 -3.21 -5.43 -7.31
CA SER A 12 -3.43 -5.06 -5.90
C SER A 12 -4.91 -4.89 -5.54
N LEU A 13 -5.70 -4.21 -6.39
CA LEU A 13 -7.14 -4.04 -6.13
C LEU A 13 -7.91 -5.36 -6.21
N SER A 14 -7.64 -6.18 -7.22
CA SER A 14 -8.30 -7.49 -7.35
C SER A 14 -7.99 -8.40 -6.16
N TYR A 15 -6.74 -8.36 -5.69
CA TYR A 15 -6.29 -9.11 -4.51
C TYR A 15 -6.97 -8.60 -3.23
N MET A 16 -7.11 -7.28 -3.08
CA MET A 16 -7.84 -6.67 -1.99
C MET A 16 -9.33 -7.01 -2.00
N LEU A 17 -9.97 -6.99 -3.17
CA LEU A 17 -11.35 -7.41 -3.34
C LEU A 17 -11.54 -8.91 -3.06
N ALA A 18 -10.52 -9.73 -3.30
CA ALA A 18 -10.49 -11.13 -2.88
C ALA A 18 -10.25 -11.31 -1.37
N GLY A 19 -10.33 -10.26 -0.56
CA GLY A 19 -10.19 -10.33 0.89
C GLY A 19 -8.76 -10.14 1.40
N HIS A 20 -7.78 -9.88 0.54
CA HIS A 20 -6.39 -9.65 0.99
C HIS A 20 -6.11 -8.15 1.22
N TRP A 21 -6.25 -7.68 2.45
CA TRP A 21 -6.11 -6.26 2.77
C TRP A 21 -4.67 -5.90 3.13
N PRO A 22 -4.14 -4.76 2.66
CA PRO A 22 -2.76 -4.34 2.94
C PRO A 22 -2.63 -3.76 4.35
N TYR A 23 -1.62 -4.21 5.09
CA TYR A 23 -1.21 -3.70 6.40
C TYR A 23 0.26 -3.34 6.34
N TRP A 24 0.67 -2.22 6.92
CA TRP A 24 2.10 -1.95 7.08
C TRP A 24 2.61 -2.65 8.34
N LEU A 25 3.87 -3.06 8.29
CA LEU A 25 4.56 -3.70 9.40
C LEU A 25 5.24 -2.60 10.23
N PRO A 26 4.80 -2.34 11.48
CA PRO A 26 5.32 -1.22 12.28
C PRO A 26 6.82 -1.34 12.52
N GLU A 27 7.35 -2.56 12.70
CA GLU A 27 8.79 -2.81 12.87
C GLU A 27 9.64 -2.42 11.65
N LYS A 28 9.06 -2.49 10.45
CA LYS A 28 9.73 -2.09 9.20
C LYS A 28 9.50 -0.60 8.91
N ALA A 29 8.29 -0.11 9.17
CA ALA A 29 7.96 1.31 9.05
C ALA A 29 8.84 2.19 9.97
N GLU A 30 9.22 1.68 11.14
CA GLU A 30 10.17 2.37 12.04
C GLU A 30 11.58 2.53 11.44
N LYS A 31 11.92 1.72 10.44
CA LYS A 31 13.21 1.79 9.72
C LYS A 31 13.07 2.53 8.38
N HIS A 32 11.93 3.16 8.12
CA HIS A 32 11.70 3.87 6.88
C HIS A 32 12.65 5.09 6.78
N PRO A 33 13.34 5.27 5.64
CA PRO A 33 14.34 6.32 5.45
C PRO A 33 13.73 7.74 5.47
N ASP A 34 12.48 7.88 5.05
CA ASP A 34 11.71 9.11 5.20
C ASP A 34 11.18 9.26 6.64
N GLU A 35 11.72 10.22 7.38
CA GLU A 35 11.35 10.50 8.77
C GLU A 35 9.92 11.03 8.93
N LEU A 36 9.41 11.78 7.96
CA LEU A 36 8.05 12.33 8.02
C LEU A 36 7.02 11.24 7.77
N LEU A 37 7.25 10.39 6.76
CA LEU A 37 6.41 9.23 6.51
C LEU A 37 6.41 8.29 7.72
N ARG A 38 7.60 8.01 8.29
CA ARG A 38 7.73 7.21 9.52
C ARG A 38 6.91 7.80 10.67
N ALA A 39 7.04 9.09 10.94
CA ALA A 39 6.28 9.76 12.00
C ALA A 39 4.76 9.62 11.82
N ARG A 40 4.26 9.74 10.58
CA ARG A 40 2.84 9.53 10.29
C ARG A 40 2.42 8.08 10.50
N LEU A 41 3.16 7.11 9.96
CA LEU A 41 2.86 5.69 10.13
C LEU A 41 2.81 5.27 11.60
N ASN A 42 3.65 5.88 12.44
CA ASN A 42 3.64 5.68 13.89
C ASN A 42 2.51 6.42 14.62
N TYR A 43 2.00 7.50 14.05
CA TYR A 43 0.85 8.24 14.60
C TYR A 43 -0.46 7.47 14.39
N TYR A 44 -0.59 6.77 13.27
CA TYR A 44 -1.78 5.99 12.95
C TYR A 44 -1.77 4.58 13.59
N ASP A 45 -2.97 4.03 13.81
CA ASP A 45 -3.14 2.70 14.38
C ASP A 45 -2.77 1.60 13.37
N SER A 46 -1.64 0.92 13.61
CA SER A 46 -1.14 -0.17 12.76
C SER A 46 -1.96 -1.47 12.78
N ASN A 47 -2.99 -1.55 13.64
CA ASN A 47 -3.93 -2.68 13.66
C ASN A 47 -5.00 -2.59 12.55
N LYS A 48 -5.11 -1.43 11.88
CA LYS A 48 -6.04 -1.20 10.78
C LYS A 48 -5.32 -1.34 9.44
N SER A 49 -6.08 -1.72 8.41
CA SER A 49 -5.53 -1.82 7.07
C SER A 49 -5.18 -0.44 6.55
N LEU A 50 -4.13 -0.33 5.72
CA LEU A 50 -3.70 0.90 5.07
C LEU A 50 -4.87 1.67 4.44
N VAL A 51 -5.78 0.96 3.78
CA VAL A 51 -6.95 1.56 3.10
C VAL A 51 -8.09 1.98 4.03
N GLU A 52 -8.02 1.64 5.33
CA GLU A 52 -8.93 2.12 6.37
C GLU A 52 -8.47 3.45 6.98
N HIS A 53 -7.27 3.93 6.61
CA HIS A 53 -6.77 5.25 6.98
C HIS A 53 -7.04 6.28 5.88
N ASP A 54 -6.86 7.55 6.25
CA ASP A 54 -6.77 8.62 5.27
C ASP A 54 -5.43 8.52 4.53
N LEU A 55 -5.49 7.91 3.35
CA LEU A 55 -4.34 7.71 2.46
C LEU A 55 -3.75 9.04 1.97
N PHE A 56 -4.54 10.10 1.84
CA PHE A 56 -4.02 11.42 1.43
C PHE A 56 -3.19 12.02 2.55
N SER A 57 -3.68 11.96 3.79
CA SER A 57 -2.94 12.42 4.96
C SER A 57 -1.63 11.63 5.17
N LEU A 58 -1.66 10.31 4.95
CA LEU A 58 -0.47 9.46 5.00
C LEU A 58 0.55 9.78 3.90
N ALA A 59 0.06 10.10 2.70
CA ALA A 59 0.87 10.38 1.52
C ALA A 59 1.35 11.85 1.41
N ASP A 60 0.91 12.71 2.33
CA ASP A 60 1.19 14.14 2.29
C ASP A 60 2.70 14.42 2.18
N GLY A 61 3.14 15.36 1.36
CA GLY A 61 4.58 15.64 1.22
C GLY A 61 5.45 14.50 0.68
N LEU A 62 4.88 13.36 0.23
CA LEU A 62 5.64 12.38 -0.56
C LEU A 62 5.86 12.94 -1.96
N GLU A 63 7.10 12.84 -2.44
CA GLU A 63 7.51 13.27 -3.77
C GLU A 63 7.93 12.05 -4.60
N GLY A 64 7.67 12.08 -5.90
CA GLY A 64 8.07 11.00 -6.79
C GLY A 64 7.50 11.15 -8.20
N ARG A 65 7.58 10.07 -8.98
CA ARG A 65 7.22 10.11 -10.41
C ARG A 65 5.71 10.09 -10.68
N SER A 66 4.93 9.66 -9.70
CA SER A 66 3.47 9.60 -9.80
C SER A 66 2.84 10.89 -9.30
N THR A 67 1.84 11.40 -9.99
CA THR A 67 1.00 12.51 -9.50
C THR A 67 -0.10 12.04 -8.54
N ASN A 68 -0.30 10.73 -8.42
CA ASN A 68 -1.27 10.14 -7.51
C ASN A 68 -0.60 9.88 -6.15
N PRO A 69 -1.05 10.53 -5.05
CA PRO A 69 -0.45 10.43 -3.73
C PRO A 69 -0.58 9.01 -3.13
N VAL A 70 -1.69 8.32 -3.39
CA VAL A 70 -1.87 6.93 -2.95
C VAL A 70 -0.87 6.00 -3.62
N SER A 71 -0.58 6.24 -4.91
CA SER A 71 0.42 5.46 -5.63
C SER A 71 1.84 5.73 -5.10
N LEU A 72 2.15 6.98 -4.75
CA LEU A 72 3.44 7.34 -4.12
C LEU A 72 3.61 6.68 -2.75
N LEU A 73 2.56 6.69 -1.92
CA LEU A 73 2.57 6.04 -0.62
C LEU A 73 2.79 4.53 -0.75
N LEU A 74 2.04 3.89 -1.65
CA LEU A 74 2.12 2.46 -1.84
C LEU A 74 3.48 2.03 -2.43
N ASP A 75 4.06 2.85 -3.31
CA ASP A 75 5.41 2.63 -3.83
C ASP A 75 6.47 2.78 -2.73
N SER A 76 6.39 3.86 -1.94
CA SER A 76 7.29 4.12 -0.81
C SER A 76 7.28 2.98 0.22
N LEU A 77 6.12 2.38 0.47
CA LEU A 77 5.98 1.27 1.41
C LEU A 77 6.41 -0.08 0.83
N GLN A 78 6.15 -0.34 -0.46
CA GLN A 78 6.48 -1.62 -1.09
C GLN A 78 7.94 -1.71 -1.53
N HIS A 79 8.50 -0.60 -2.02
CA HIS A 79 9.88 -0.50 -2.48
C HIS A 79 10.50 0.82 -1.98
N PRO A 80 10.84 0.89 -0.69
CA PRO A 80 11.42 2.12 -0.14
C PRO A 80 12.73 2.44 -0.86
N CYS A 81 12.94 3.71 -1.22
CA CYS A 81 14.11 4.18 -1.95
C CYS A 81 14.37 3.50 -3.32
N ALA A 82 13.34 2.95 -3.99
CA ALA A 82 13.47 2.41 -5.34
C ALA A 82 14.00 3.45 -6.34
N ASP A 83 13.60 4.73 -6.20
CA ASP A 83 14.12 5.83 -7.03
C ASP A 83 15.63 6.07 -6.87
N LEU A 84 16.20 5.70 -5.72
CA LEU A 84 17.64 5.75 -5.45
C LEU A 84 18.36 4.45 -5.87
N GLY A 85 17.63 3.50 -6.46
CA GLY A 85 18.16 2.20 -6.87
C GLY A 85 18.41 1.24 -5.70
N MET A 86 17.81 1.48 -4.53
CA MET A 86 17.95 0.61 -3.37
C MET A 86 16.93 -0.53 -3.40
N ASP A 87 17.37 -1.73 -3.02
CA ASP A 87 16.50 -2.91 -2.87
C ASP A 87 16.20 -3.11 -1.37
N LEU A 88 15.22 -2.36 -0.86
CA LEU A 88 14.75 -2.49 0.52
C LEU A 88 13.54 -3.42 0.60
N PRO A 89 13.41 -4.21 1.69
CA PRO A 89 12.31 -5.14 1.83
C PRO A 89 10.97 -4.41 1.95
N SER A 90 9.94 -4.97 1.33
CA SER A 90 8.57 -4.45 1.43
C SER A 90 8.11 -4.35 2.88
N MET A 91 7.53 -3.20 3.21
CA MET A 91 6.97 -2.89 4.52
C MET A 91 5.48 -3.21 4.61
N VAL A 92 4.87 -3.67 3.51
CA VAL A 92 3.45 -4.03 3.43
C VAL A 92 3.30 -5.54 3.42
N GLU A 93 2.35 -6.03 4.21
CA GLU A 93 1.87 -7.39 4.21
C GLU A 93 0.38 -7.41 3.85
N TYR A 94 -0.02 -8.38 3.04
CA TYR A 94 -1.43 -8.58 2.71
C TYR A 94 -2.01 -9.67 3.61
N ARG A 95 -3.00 -9.29 4.43
CA ARG A 95 -3.68 -10.20 5.37
C ARG A 95 -5.04 -10.59 4.81
N TYR A 96 -5.37 -11.88 4.90
CA TYR A 96 -6.65 -12.38 4.41
C TYR A 96 -7.76 -12.15 5.44
N HIS A 97 -8.81 -11.46 5.01
CA HIS A 97 -10.02 -11.12 5.74
C HIS A 97 -11.24 -11.65 4.98
N PRO A 98 -11.75 -12.84 5.35
CA PRO A 98 -12.88 -13.45 4.63
C PRO A 98 -14.15 -12.59 4.71
N GLU A 99 -14.31 -11.81 5.78
CA GLU A 99 -15.42 -10.87 5.97
C GLU A 99 -15.39 -9.67 5.00
N LYS A 100 -14.23 -9.39 4.40
CA LYS A 100 -14.00 -8.27 3.47
C LYS A 100 -13.89 -8.75 2.02
N GLU A 101 -14.01 -10.05 1.77
CA GLU A 101 -14.01 -10.61 0.43
C GLU A 101 -15.28 -10.17 -0.32
N VAL A 102 -15.10 -9.42 -1.40
CA VAL A 102 -16.17 -9.08 -2.33
C VAL A 102 -16.41 -10.28 -3.23
N SER A 103 -17.22 -11.21 -2.75
CA SER A 103 -17.74 -12.28 -3.60
C SER A 103 -18.61 -11.65 -4.67
N VAL A 104 -18.17 -11.74 -5.94
CA VAL A 104 -19.07 -11.59 -7.09
C VAL A 104 -19.99 -12.81 -7.15
N SER A 105 -20.89 -12.91 -6.17
CA SER A 105 -22.13 -13.64 -6.35
C SER A 105 -22.93 -12.86 -7.38
N ALA A 106 -22.75 -13.23 -8.65
CA ALA A 106 -23.72 -12.99 -9.69
C ALA A 106 -25.09 -13.42 -9.12
N ARG A 107 -25.89 -12.43 -8.69
CA ARG A 107 -27.32 -12.64 -8.56
C ARG A 107 -27.82 -12.93 -9.97
N ARG A 108 -28.04 -14.23 -10.21
CA ARG A 108 -28.89 -14.89 -11.20
C ARG A 108 -29.12 -14.18 -12.53
#